data_AF-A0A9W6FA92-F1
#
_entry.id   AF-A0A9W6FA92-F1
#
_cell.length_a   1.000
_cell.length_b   1.000
_cell.length_c   1.000
_cell.angle_alpha   90.00
_cell.angle_beta   90.00
_cell.angle_gamma   90.00
#
_symmetry.space_group_name_H-M   'P 1'
#
loop_
_entity.id
_entity.type
_entity.pdbx_description
1 polymer ?
#
loop_
_entity_poly.entity_id
_entity_poly.type
_entity_poly.pdbx_seq_one_letter_code
_entity_poly.pdbx_strand_id
1 'polypeptide(L)'
;MTVRGVSRHPRPAEGLFQTLQGDVTDAQAMRDLAQRIEGELGPVTILIHAAAIHRRQDFLSARAEDVCHQVQVNLCGRINVTAAFLPGMVAQGRGRIINIARPMPRPPLPGNLGFAVAQAGADILTRTLSVEVGGRLPGIVVTDARVFVFGNSLIHHLTDTDETTVPHWLAVMARHDGRDLALDGRFGFPREFAAELPPVPNWSFDAVTPAWNPDQPFASARFDTIILNPENFIQYGRADKRYPGDNPDRQSPYGATVTVLDWVVQNTDAPRILIYEGWADLHPFADDFPPEPAEMQRYYRHAQNGYARWYDDYVARLAGVRPDADISLLPVGRVMARLLSEAPLSAIAPDALFSDLSPHGTETIYLLAAMITYADLYGARPPSGLSLPDTINPDFATAYEDTADRIWDIMQNGRH
;
A
#
# COMPACT_ATOMS: atom_id res chain seq x y z
N MET A 1 4.41 33.11 1.86
CA MET A 1 5.28 32.31 2.74
C MET A 1 6.51 31.90 1.94
N THR A 2 7.71 32.32 2.33
CA THR A 2 8.96 31.99 1.63
C THR A 2 9.41 30.59 2.06
N VAL A 3 9.38 29.61 1.17
CA VAL A 3 9.91 28.27 1.45
C VAL A 3 11.44 28.35 1.51
N ARG A 4 12.05 28.02 2.65
CA ARG A 4 13.50 27.78 2.78
C ARG A 4 13.73 26.28 2.78
N GLY A 5 14.44 25.77 1.78
CA GLY A 5 14.86 24.36 1.73
C GLY A 5 15.83 24.04 2.88
N VAL A 6 15.76 22.83 3.42
CA VAL A 6 16.70 22.33 4.43
C VAL A 6 17.74 21.46 3.72
N SER A 7 19.01 21.85 3.78
CA SER A 7 20.15 21.07 3.30
C SER A 7 20.93 20.51 4.48
N ARG A 8 21.51 19.30 4.34
CA ARG A 8 22.48 18.73 5.31
C ARG A 8 23.80 19.52 5.38
N HIS A 9 23.99 20.52 4.52
CA HIS A 9 25.10 21.46 4.59
C HIS A 9 24.64 22.80 5.21
N PRO A 10 25.31 23.29 6.27
CA PRO A 10 24.90 24.49 7.02
C PRO A 10 25.01 25.80 6.21
N ARG A 11 25.49 25.75 4.96
CA ARG A 11 25.37 26.81 3.96
C ARG A 11 24.98 26.18 2.63
N PRO A 12 23.83 26.53 2.03
CA PRO A 12 23.55 26.12 0.66
C PRO A 12 24.61 26.76 -0.25
N ALA A 13 25.17 25.99 -1.20
CA ALA A 13 26.00 26.57 -2.25
C ALA A 13 25.19 27.65 -2.99
N GLU A 14 25.82 28.82 -3.21
CA GLU A 14 25.19 29.91 -3.96
C GLU A 14 24.74 29.40 -5.35
N GLY A 15 23.53 29.76 -5.76
CA GLY A 15 22.98 29.41 -7.07
C GLY A 15 22.07 28.17 -7.13
N LEU A 16 21.92 27.39 -6.06
CA LEU A 16 21.03 26.19 -6.05
C LEU A 16 19.58 26.48 -5.66
N PHE A 17 19.27 27.68 -5.17
CA PHE A 17 17.93 28.02 -4.67
C PHE A 17 17.47 29.36 -5.25
N GLN A 18 16.29 29.36 -5.86
CA GLN A 18 15.58 30.56 -6.28
C GLN A 18 14.31 30.70 -5.45
N THR A 19 14.06 31.91 -4.93
CA THR A 19 12.83 32.21 -4.20
C THR A 19 11.89 33.00 -5.08
N LEU A 20 10.68 32.48 -5.28
CA LEU A 20 9.63 33.18 -5.99
C LEU A 20 8.46 33.39 -5.03
N GLN A 21 7.86 34.58 -5.08
CA GLN A 21 6.71 34.92 -4.26
C GLN A 21 5.44 34.46 -4.96
N GLY A 22 4.58 33.72 -4.25
CA GLY A 22 3.28 33.31 -4.73
C GLY A 22 2.31 33.08 -3.57
N ASP A 23 1.03 33.38 -3.81
CA ASP A 23 -0.08 33.04 -2.93
C ASP A 23 -0.82 31.84 -3.51
N VAL A 24 -0.77 30.70 -2.83
CA VAL A 24 -1.37 29.45 -3.31
C VAL A 24 -2.89 29.55 -3.47
N THR A 25 -3.55 30.53 -2.83
CA THR A 25 -4.98 30.77 -2.98
C THR A 25 -5.36 31.45 -4.30
N ASP A 26 -4.39 32.06 -5.00
CA ASP A 26 -4.55 32.67 -6.31
C ASP A 26 -4.13 31.69 -7.41
N ALA A 27 -5.14 31.10 -8.06
CA ALA A 27 -4.94 30.13 -9.13
C ALA A 27 -4.23 30.73 -10.36
N GLN A 28 -4.44 32.02 -10.66
CA GLN A 28 -3.76 32.66 -11.80
C GLN A 28 -2.29 32.91 -11.47
N ALA A 29 -2.00 33.39 -10.26
CA ALA A 29 -0.62 33.58 -9.81
C ALA A 29 0.17 32.25 -9.86
N MET A 30 -0.43 31.12 -9.48
CA MET A 30 0.21 29.80 -9.58
C MET A 30 0.50 29.39 -11.02
N ARG A 31 -0.42 29.66 -11.96
CA ARG A 31 -0.20 29.41 -13.40
C ARG A 31 0.94 30.27 -13.96
N ASP A 32 0.94 31.56 -13.62
CA ASP A 32 1.98 32.50 -14.08
C ASP A 32 3.36 32.09 -13.53
N LEU A 33 3.41 31.63 -12.27
CA LEU A 33 4.61 31.05 -11.65
C LEU A 33 5.09 29.80 -12.36
N ALA A 34 4.20 28.85 -12.68
CA ALA A 34 4.55 27.64 -13.39
C ALA A 34 5.16 27.96 -14.75
N GLN A 35 4.49 28.81 -15.55
CA GLN A 35 5.00 29.25 -16.86
C GLN A 35 6.37 29.93 -16.76
N ARG A 36 6.55 30.79 -15.76
CA ARG A 36 7.82 31.48 -15.54
C ARG A 36 8.94 30.50 -15.19
N ILE A 37 8.69 29.58 -14.24
CA ILE A 37 9.67 28.58 -13.83
C ILE A 37 10.05 27.70 -15.01
N GLU A 38 9.07 27.24 -15.79
CA GLU A 38 9.30 26.40 -16.96
C GLU A 38 10.11 27.13 -18.04
N GLY A 39 9.83 28.42 -18.26
CA GLY A 39 10.58 29.24 -19.22
C GLY A 39 12.01 29.58 -18.78
N GLU A 40 12.25 29.75 -17.48
CA GLU A 40 13.56 30.13 -16.93
C GLU A 40 14.47 28.92 -16.64
N LEU A 41 13.89 27.84 -16.11
CA LEU A 41 14.62 26.71 -15.53
C LEU A 41 14.31 25.36 -16.20
N GLY A 42 13.27 25.30 -17.01
CA GLY A 42 12.75 24.06 -17.57
C GLY A 42 11.68 23.39 -16.68
N PRO A 43 11.17 22.22 -17.10
CA PRO A 43 10.01 21.59 -16.49
C PRO A 43 10.25 21.16 -15.05
N VAL A 44 9.27 21.42 -14.18
CA VAL A 44 9.30 21.00 -12.77
C VAL A 44 9.17 19.49 -12.69
N THR A 45 10.14 18.83 -12.05
CA THR A 45 10.15 17.37 -11.87
C THR A 45 9.63 16.94 -10.51
N ILE A 46 9.75 17.79 -9.49
CA ILE A 46 9.28 17.53 -8.13
C ILE A 46 8.53 18.76 -7.64
N LEU A 47 7.27 18.55 -7.25
CA LEU A 47 6.41 19.53 -6.61
C LEU A 47 6.16 19.10 -5.16
N ILE A 48 6.50 19.98 -4.21
CA ILE A 48 6.24 19.76 -2.79
C ILE A 48 5.23 20.78 -2.31
N HIS A 49 4.04 20.34 -1.92
CA HIS A 49 3.06 21.21 -1.30
C HIS A 49 3.24 21.25 0.22
N ALA A 50 3.85 22.34 0.69
CA ALA A 50 4.12 22.58 2.11
C ALA A 50 3.36 23.78 2.71
N ALA A 51 2.61 24.55 1.90
CA ALA A 51 1.91 25.73 2.38
C ALA A 51 0.76 25.34 3.32
N ALA A 52 0.77 25.86 4.54
CA ALA A 52 -0.33 25.66 5.49
C ALA A 52 -0.43 26.82 6.49
N ILE A 53 -1.65 27.15 6.87
CA ILE A 53 -1.98 27.99 8.02
C ILE A 53 -2.78 27.17 9.03
N HIS A 54 -2.52 27.38 10.32
CA HIS A 54 -3.28 26.75 11.39
C HIS A 54 -3.67 27.80 12.42
N ARG A 55 -4.98 27.99 12.59
CA ARG A 55 -5.54 28.86 13.61
C ARG A 55 -6.61 28.11 14.39
N ARG A 56 -6.33 27.89 15.67
CA ARG A 56 -7.29 27.28 16.59
C ARG A 56 -8.32 28.33 17.01
N GLN A 57 -9.61 28.02 16.83
CA GLN A 57 -10.72 28.95 17.09
C GLN A 57 -12.01 28.19 17.39
N ASP A 58 -12.68 28.54 18.48
CA ASP A 58 -14.02 28.02 18.80
C ASP A 58 -15.03 28.50 17.76
N PHE A 59 -15.74 27.58 17.13
CA PHE A 59 -16.68 27.87 16.05
C PHE A 59 -17.82 28.79 16.49
N LEU A 60 -18.23 28.76 17.76
CA LEU A 60 -19.26 29.66 18.29
C LEU A 60 -18.82 31.13 18.31
N SER A 61 -17.50 31.37 18.33
CA SER A 61 -16.89 32.70 18.36
C SER A 61 -16.15 33.08 17.07
N ALA A 62 -15.84 32.10 16.23
CA ALA A 62 -15.09 32.30 15.00
C ALA A 62 -15.99 32.90 13.94
N ARG A 63 -15.42 33.78 13.11
CA ARG A 63 -16.08 34.19 11.88
C ARG A 63 -15.95 33.06 10.87
N ALA A 64 -17.01 32.78 10.12
CA ALA A 64 -16.99 31.71 9.12
C ALA A 64 -15.87 31.92 8.09
N GLU A 65 -15.58 33.17 7.74
CA GLU A 65 -14.51 33.54 6.81
C GLU A 65 -13.13 33.09 7.29
N ASP A 66 -12.86 33.14 8.60
CA ASP A 66 -11.58 32.71 9.17
C ASP A 66 -11.42 31.17 9.13
N VAL A 67 -12.54 30.44 9.21
CA VAL A 67 -12.56 28.97 9.04
C VAL A 67 -12.36 28.62 7.57
N CYS A 68 -13.10 29.27 6.67
CA CYS A 68 -13.01 29.07 5.23
C CYS A 68 -11.62 29.43 4.69
N HIS A 69 -10.97 30.47 5.23
CA HIS A 69 -9.63 30.85 4.81
C HIS A 69 -8.59 29.75 5.06
N GLN A 70 -8.70 29.02 6.18
CA GLN A 70 -7.83 27.85 6.43
C GLN A 70 -8.06 26.75 5.40
N VAL A 71 -9.31 26.48 5.00
CA VAL A 71 -9.63 25.53 3.93
C VAL A 71 -9.07 26.01 2.59
N GLN A 72 -9.24 27.29 2.29
CA GLN A 72 -8.78 27.88 1.03
C GLN A 72 -7.27 27.78 0.87
N VAL A 73 -6.49 28.10 1.91
CA VAL A 73 -5.03 28.01 1.86
C VAL A 73 -4.57 26.55 1.85
N ASN A 74 -5.09 25.73 2.77
CA ASN A 74 -4.50 24.41 3.03
C ASN A 74 -4.99 23.33 2.07
N LEU A 75 -6.19 23.46 1.50
CA LEU A 75 -6.77 22.49 0.56
C LEU A 75 -6.87 23.06 -0.85
N CYS A 76 -7.58 24.17 -1.05
CA CYS A 76 -7.72 24.75 -2.39
C CYS A 76 -6.37 25.21 -2.94
N GLY A 77 -5.46 25.66 -2.08
CA GLY A 77 -4.07 25.94 -2.44
C GLY A 77 -3.35 24.74 -3.07
N ARG A 78 -3.54 23.53 -2.51
CA ARG A 78 -2.99 22.27 -3.08
C ARG A 78 -3.51 22.06 -4.48
N ILE A 79 -4.82 22.18 -4.66
CA ILE A 79 -5.48 22.00 -5.95
C ILE A 79 -4.95 23.01 -6.97
N ASN A 80 -4.85 24.29 -6.61
CA ASN A 80 -4.35 25.33 -7.50
C ASN A 80 -2.91 25.07 -7.94
N VAL A 81 -2.04 24.71 -7.00
CA VAL A 81 -0.63 24.41 -7.28
C VAL A 81 -0.54 23.16 -8.15
N THR A 82 -1.20 22.05 -7.79
CA THR A 82 -1.23 20.85 -8.62
C THR A 82 -1.74 21.14 -10.02
N ALA A 83 -2.84 21.86 -10.18
CA ALA A 83 -3.40 22.20 -11.48
C ALA A 83 -2.46 23.08 -12.33
N ALA A 84 -1.64 23.92 -11.71
CA ALA A 84 -0.69 24.78 -12.43
C ALA A 84 0.53 24.02 -12.93
N PHE A 85 1.09 23.10 -12.13
CA PHE A 85 2.37 22.43 -12.43
C PHE A 85 2.20 21.03 -13.05
N LEU A 86 1.07 20.36 -12.84
CA LEU A 86 0.82 19.03 -13.39
C LEU A 86 0.89 19.00 -14.94
N PRO A 87 0.36 19.97 -15.69
CA PRO A 87 0.46 19.96 -17.16
C PRO A 87 1.89 19.86 -17.68
N GLY A 88 2.86 20.54 -17.04
CA GLY A 88 4.27 20.43 -17.37
C GLY A 88 4.83 19.03 -17.11
N MET A 89 4.45 18.42 -15.98
CA MET A 89 4.80 17.03 -15.66
C MET A 89 4.23 16.03 -16.68
N VAL A 90 2.98 16.25 -17.11
CA VAL A 90 2.31 15.46 -18.15
C VAL A 90 3.06 15.56 -19.47
N ALA A 91 3.42 16.79 -19.90
CA ALA A 91 4.11 17.02 -21.16
C ALA A 91 5.49 16.34 -21.20
N GLN A 92 6.21 16.28 -20.08
CA GLN A 92 7.50 15.58 -19.99
C GLN A 92 7.35 14.06 -19.71
N GLY A 93 6.15 13.57 -19.46
CA GLY A 93 5.89 12.17 -19.11
C GLY A 93 6.49 11.72 -17.77
N ARG A 94 6.90 12.65 -16.90
CA ARG A 94 7.49 12.37 -15.59
C ARG A 94 7.15 13.44 -14.56
N GLY A 95 7.08 13.08 -13.29
CA GLY A 95 6.94 14.06 -12.22
C GLY A 95 6.63 13.45 -10.87
N ARG A 96 6.83 14.20 -9.78
CA ARG A 96 6.44 13.78 -8.43
C ARG A 96 5.72 14.89 -7.70
N ILE A 97 4.59 14.58 -7.08
CA ILE A 97 3.82 15.49 -6.23
C ILE A 97 3.82 14.94 -4.80
N ILE A 98 4.35 15.73 -3.87
CA ILE A 98 4.44 15.38 -2.45
C ILE A 98 3.55 16.35 -1.68
N ASN A 99 2.49 15.84 -1.06
CA ASN A 99 1.58 16.63 -0.25
C ASN A 99 1.91 16.49 1.23
N ILE A 100 2.43 17.55 1.86
CA ILE A 100 2.67 17.54 3.30
C ILE A 100 1.32 17.70 4.02
N ALA A 101 0.79 16.60 4.56
CA ALA A 101 -0.45 16.58 5.32
C ALA A 101 -0.24 16.26 6.81
N ARG A 102 -1.22 16.67 7.63
CA ARG A 102 -1.29 16.33 9.06
C ARG A 102 -2.66 15.68 9.33
N PRO A 103 -2.74 14.46 9.89
CA PRO A 103 -3.98 13.81 10.24
C PRO A 103 -4.64 14.56 11.36
N MET A 104 -5.96 14.38 11.41
CA MET A 104 -6.81 15.01 12.37
C MET A 104 -7.32 13.97 13.35
N PRO A 105 -7.20 14.22 14.66
CA PRO A 105 -7.72 13.30 15.66
C PRO A 105 -9.23 13.07 15.44
N ARG A 106 -9.68 11.84 15.67
CA ARG A 106 -11.09 11.49 15.80
C ARG A 106 -11.39 11.07 17.25
N PRO A 107 -12.32 11.75 17.96
CA PRO A 107 -13.09 12.89 17.50
C PRO A 107 -12.21 14.14 17.29
N PRO A 108 -12.62 15.06 16.39
CA PRO A 108 -11.89 16.30 16.14
C PRO A 108 -11.63 17.09 17.41
N LEU A 109 -10.41 17.60 17.56
CA LEU A 109 -10.09 18.47 18.70
C LEU A 109 -10.86 19.80 18.60
N PRO A 110 -11.53 20.24 19.67
CA PRO A 110 -12.22 21.52 19.72
C PRO A 110 -11.32 22.67 19.25
N GLY A 111 -11.88 23.45 18.34
CA GLY A 111 -11.26 24.63 17.76
C GLY A 111 -10.43 24.40 16.50
N ASN A 112 -10.37 23.18 15.94
CA ASN A 112 -9.56 22.88 14.75
C ASN A 112 -10.35 22.78 13.44
N LEU A 113 -11.64 23.14 13.41
CA LEU A 113 -12.55 22.84 12.31
C LEU A 113 -11.95 23.09 10.91
N GLY A 114 -11.53 24.32 10.62
CA GLY A 114 -11.03 24.68 9.29
C GLY A 114 -9.76 23.94 8.89
N PHE A 115 -8.79 23.86 9.80
CA PHE A 115 -7.57 23.08 9.58
C PHE A 115 -7.87 21.59 9.41
N ALA A 116 -8.82 21.06 10.19
CA ALA A 116 -9.14 19.65 10.18
C ALA A 116 -9.85 19.19 8.91
N VAL A 117 -10.85 19.96 8.47
CA VAL A 117 -11.52 19.76 7.19
C VAL A 117 -10.51 19.81 6.05
N ALA A 118 -9.59 20.79 6.07
CA ALA A 118 -8.62 20.96 5.00
C ALA A 118 -7.64 19.78 4.88
N GLN A 119 -7.14 19.27 6.01
CA GLN A 119 -6.21 18.13 5.98
C GLN A 119 -6.91 16.83 5.58
N ALA A 120 -8.11 16.56 6.09
CA ALA A 120 -8.88 15.40 5.66
C ALA A 120 -9.19 15.43 4.16
N GLY A 121 -9.55 16.60 3.62
CA GLY A 121 -9.74 16.79 2.18
C GLY A 121 -8.44 16.62 1.39
N ALA A 122 -7.30 17.00 1.96
CA ALA A 122 -6.02 16.86 1.29
C ALA A 122 -5.53 15.42 1.23
N ASP A 123 -5.81 14.60 2.25
CA ASP A 123 -5.54 13.17 2.23
C ASP A 123 -6.36 12.47 1.14
N ILE A 124 -7.63 12.86 0.98
CA ILE A 124 -8.47 12.38 -0.12
C ILE A 124 -7.92 12.85 -1.47
N LEU A 125 -7.54 14.13 -1.60
CA LEU A 125 -6.95 14.68 -2.83
C LEU A 125 -5.72 13.88 -3.29
N THR A 126 -4.80 13.57 -2.37
CA THR A 126 -3.59 12.78 -2.67
C THR A 126 -3.96 11.40 -3.22
N ARG A 127 -4.89 10.69 -2.57
CA ARG A 127 -5.34 9.36 -3.01
C ARG A 127 -6.06 9.42 -4.36
N THR A 128 -6.96 10.38 -4.55
CA THR A 128 -7.67 10.57 -5.83
C THR A 128 -6.71 10.89 -6.96
N LEU A 129 -5.77 11.82 -6.76
CA LEU A 129 -4.75 12.14 -7.76
C LEU A 129 -3.85 10.95 -8.08
N SER A 130 -3.49 10.15 -7.08
CA SER A 130 -2.70 8.94 -7.29
C SER A 130 -3.39 7.96 -8.26
N VAL A 131 -4.70 7.79 -8.11
CA VAL A 131 -5.51 6.92 -8.98
C VAL A 131 -5.73 7.56 -10.36
N GLU A 132 -6.17 8.82 -10.41
CA GLU A 132 -6.53 9.51 -11.65
C GLU A 132 -5.33 9.79 -12.56
N VAL A 133 -4.20 10.19 -11.95
CA VAL A 133 -2.98 10.53 -12.67
C VAL A 133 -2.09 9.29 -12.83
N GLY A 134 -1.83 8.55 -11.75
CA GLY A 134 -0.96 7.38 -11.78
C GLY A 134 -1.47 6.26 -12.70
N GLY A 135 -2.79 6.07 -12.78
CA GLY A 135 -3.39 5.09 -13.68
C GLY A 135 -3.31 5.45 -15.17
N ARG A 136 -3.17 6.74 -15.51
CA ARG A 136 -3.11 7.24 -16.91
C ARG A 136 -1.70 7.59 -17.36
N LEU A 137 -0.84 7.98 -16.43
CA LEU A 137 0.47 8.56 -16.65
C LEU A 137 1.45 7.98 -15.62
N PRO A 138 1.94 6.75 -15.82
CA PRO A 138 2.72 6.03 -14.81
C PRO A 138 4.02 6.73 -14.39
N GLY A 139 4.56 7.62 -15.23
CA GLY A 139 5.73 8.44 -14.89
C GLY A 139 5.45 9.57 -13.90
N ILE A 140 4.20 9.84 -13.53
CA ILE A 140 3.83 10.85 -12.55
C ILE A 140 3.38 10.18 -11.24
N VAL A 141 4.12 10.47 -10.17
CA VAL A 141 3.96 9.85 -8.86
C VAL A 141 3.36 10.82 -7.86
N VAL A 142 2.40 10.35 -7.07
CA VAL A 142 1.80 11.07 -5.93
C VAL A 142 1.96 10.16 -4.70
N THR A 143 2.67 10.60 -3.64
CA THR A 143 3.04 9.76 -2.46
C THR A 143 2.19 10.10 -1.23
N ASP A 144 1.86 9.18 -0.28
CA ASP A 144 2.65 8.17 0.44
C ASP A 144 1.84 6.87 0.74
N ALA A 145 2.50 5.73 0.98
CA ALA A 145 1.88 4.52 1.54
C ALA A 145 2.43 4.19 2.94
N ARG A 146 1.55 4.08 3.93
CA ARG A 146 1.86 3.72 5.32
C ARG A 146 1.08 2.48 5.71
N VAL A 147 1.78 1.36 5.79
CA VAL A 147 1.16 0.04 5.88
C VAL A 147 1.45 -0.61 7.22
N PHE A 148 0.43 -1.18 7.86
CA PHE A 148 0.64 -2.19 8.91
C PHE A 148 0.20 -3.55 8.42
N VAL A 149 1.00 -4.57 8.67
CA VAL A 149 0.71 -5.93 8.22
C VAL A 149 0.55 -6.89 9.39
N PHE A 150 -0.56 -7.60 9.42
CA PHE A 150 -0.77 -8.80 10.20
C PHE A 150 -0.52 -9.99 9.27
N GLY A 151 0.69 -10.57 9.29
CA GLY A 151 1.15 -11.52 8.27
C GLY A 151 1.66 -12.83 8.84
N ASN A 152 1.69 -13.88 8.01
CA ASN A 152 2.36 -15.15 8.31
C ASN A 152 3.47 -15.42 7.27
N SER A 153 3.88 -16.68 7.13
CA SER A 153 4.96 -17.09 6.22
C SER A 153 4.71 -16.77 4.75
N LEU A 154 3.46 -16.58 4.32
CA LEU A 154 3.14 -16.20 2.93
C LEU A 154 3.39 -14.71 2.63
N ILE A 155 3.67 -13.90 3.65
CA ILE A 155 4.14 -12.51 3.50
C ILE A 155 5.62 -12.40 3.90
N HIS A 156 6.03 -13.08 4.95
CA HIS A 156 7.40 -13.10 5.46
C HIS A 156 7.84 -14.54 5.74
N HIS A 157 8.57 -15.15 4.80
CA HIS A 157 9.28 -16.39 5.10
C HIS A 157 10.47 -16.08 6.01
N LEU A 158 10.63 -16.83 7.09
CA LEU A 158 11.72 -16.63 8.03
C LEU A 158 12.98 -17.34 7.52
N THR A 159 13.72 -16.70 6.60
CA THR A 159 15.04 -17.14 6.14
C THR A 159 16.13 -16.15 6.57
N ASP A 160 17.36 -16.37 6.11
CA ASP A 160 18.51 -15.49 6.34
C ASP A 160 18.58 -14.30 5.37
N THR A 161 17.59 -14.14 4.49
CA THR A 161 17.48 -13.04 3.52
C THR A 161 16.10 -12.38 3.55
N ASP A 162 16.08 -11.07 3.36
CA ASP A 162 14.84 -10.28 3.21
C ASP A 162 14.12 -10.56 1.88
N GLU A 163 14.80 -11.14 0.89
CA GLU A 163 14.25 -11.39 -0.45
C GLU A 163 13.13 -12.45 -0.47
N THR A 164 12.94 -13.17 0.62
CA THR A 164 11.79 -14.08 0.83
C THR A 164 10.63 -13.39 1.56
N THR A 165 10.53 -12.06 1.41
CA THR A 165 9.51 -11.24 2.07
C THR A 165 8.87 -10.26 1.10
N VAL A 166 7.55 -10.16 1.15
CA VAL A 166 6.79 -9.17 0.36
C VAL A 166 7.17 -7.73 0.72
N PRO A 167 7.33 -7.34 2.01
CA PRO A 167 7.71 -5.98 2.38
C PRO A 167 9.03 -5.51 1.77
N HIS A 168 10.04 -6.39 1.69
CA HIS A 168 11.31 -6.07 1.04
C HIS A 168 11.11 -5.63 -0.41
N TRP A 169 10.44 -6.47 -1.21
CA TRP A 169 10.21 -6.19 -2.62
C TRP A 169 9.30 -4.99 -2.86
N LEU A 170 8.29 -4.77 -2.01
CA LEU A 170 7.49 -3.54 -2.04
C LEU A 170 8.36 -2.30 -1.86
N ALA A 171 9.29 -2.32 -0.90
CA ALA A 171 10.19 -1.19 -0.66
C ALA A 171 11.19 -0.99 -1.81
N VAL A 172 11.72 -2.07 -2.38
CA VAL A 172 12.61 -2.03 -3.56
C VAL A 172 11.88 -1.41 -4.76
N MET A 173 10.68 -1.88 -5.08
CA MET A 173 9.86 -1.33 -6.17
C MET A 173 9.43 0.10 -5.94
N ALA A 174 8.95 0.43 -4.72
CA ALA A 174 8.56 1.79 -4.37
C ALA A 174 9.74 2.75 -4.54
N ARG A 175 10.93 2.39 -4.03
CA ARG A 175 12.14 3.19 -4.19
C ARG A 175 12.53 3.38 -5.65
N HIS A 176 12.45 2.33 -6.46
CA HIS A 176 12.76 2.38 -7.89
C HIS A 176 11.85 3.36 -8.65
N ASP A 177 10.55 3.33 -8.37
CA ASP A 177 9.57 4.26 -8.95
C ASP A 177 9.58 5.65 -8.28
N GLY A 178 10.46 5.90 -7.31
CA GLY A 178 10.46 7.15 -6.57
C GLY A 178 9.15 7.37 -5.80
N ARG A 179 8.57 6.31 -5.23
CA ARG A 179 7.47 6.31 -4.25
C ARG A 179 8.02 6.12 -2.84
N ASP A 180 7.23 6.54 -1.86
CA ASP A 180 7.53 6.28 -0.45
C ASP A 180 6.71 5.11 0.05
N LEU A 181 7.36 4.25 0.84
CA LEU A 181 6.75 3.18 1.62
C LEU A 181 7.29 3.26 3.04
N ALA A 182 6.39 3.39 4.01
CA ALA A 182 6.69 3.09 5.40
C ALA A 182 5.83 1.90 5.83
N LEU A 183 6.44 0.87 6.40
CA LEU A 183 5.74 -0.36 6.75
C LEU A 183 6.25 -0.92 8.07
N ASP A 184 5.30 -1.34 8.91
CA ASP A 184 5.54 -2.21 10.06
C ASP A 184 4.60 -3.40 10.00
N GLY A 185 4.83 -4.39 10.85
CA GLY A 185 3.91 -5.50 10.94
C GLY A 185 4.31 -6.50 12.00
N ARG A 186 3.45 -7.50 12.12
CA ARG A 186 3.58 -8.59 13.06
C ARG A 186 3.38 -9.93 12.36
N PHE A 187 4.35 -10.81 12.55
CA PHE A 187 4.27 -12.22 12.23
C PHE A 187 3.36 -12.96 13.21
N GLY A 188 2.45 -13.80 12.70
CA GLY A 188 1.60 -14.70 13.48
C GLY A 188 0.32 -15.08 12.74
N PHE A 189 -0.69 -15.52 13.49
CA PHE A 189 -1.99 -15.89 12.94
C PHE A 189 -3.14 -15.08 13.57
N PRO A 190 -4.33 -15.00 12.93
CA PRO A 190 -5.47 -14.23 13.42
C PRO A 190 -5.82 -14.47 14.89
N ARG A 191 -5.74 -15.71 15.37
CA ARG A 191 -6.01 -16.05 16.77
C ARG A 191 -5.01 -15.40 17.73
N GLU A 192 -3.72 -15.40 17.38
CA GLU A 192 -2.66 -14.75 18.15
C GLU A 192 -2.79 -13.23 18.08
N PHE A 193 -3.03 -12.70 16.88
CA PHE A 193 -3.26 -11.26 16.69
C PHE A 193 -4.41 -10.76 17.55
N ALA A 194 -5.53 -11.49 17.63
CA ALA A 194 -6.68 -11.14 18.46
C ALA A 194 -6.37 -11.20 19.96
N ALA A 195 -5.56 -12.18 20.39
CA ALA A 195 -5.19 -12.36 21.79
C ALA A 195 -4.16 -11.33 22.27
N GLU A 196 -3.36 -10.78 21.36
CA GLU A 196 -2.20 -9.93 21.66
C GLU A 196 -2.36 -8.49 21.17
N LEU A 197 -3.58 -7.95 21.23
CA LEU A 197 -3.84 -6.52 21.00
C LEU A 197 -3.50 -5.70 22.26
N PRO A 198 -2.89 -4.50 22.13
CA PRO A 198 -2.44 -3.84 20.90
C PRO A 198 -1.24 -4.55 20.24
N PRO A 199 -1.13 -4.51 18.90
CA PRO A 199 -0.07 -5.23 18.21
C PRO A 199 1.30 -4.61 18.52
N VAL A 200 2.29 -5.49 18.68
CA VAL A 200 3.71 -5.11 18.76
C VAL A 200 4.39 -5.59 17.48
N PRO A 201 5.07 -4.70 16.72
CA PRO A 201 5.87 -5.10 15.57
C PRO A 201 6.96 -6.08 16.00
N ASN A 202 7.15 -7.16 15.25
CA ASN A 202 8.12 -8.20 15.58
C ASN A 202 8.99 -8.62 14.39
N TRP A 203 8.99 -7.81 13.32
CA TRP A 203 9.86 -7.98 12.16
C TRP A 203 10.47 -6.64 11.73
N SER A 204 11.54 -6.68 10.95
CA SER A 204 12.16 -5.51 10.32
C SER A 204 12.96 -5.98 9.12
N PHE A 205 13.06 -5.13 8.09
CA PHE A 205 13.77 -5.46 6.84
C PHE A 205 14.64 -4.27 6.44
N ASP A 206 15.83 -4.54 5.90
CA ASP A 206 16.85 -3.53 5.58
C ASP A 206 16.35 -2.50 4.56
N ALA A 207 15.52 -2.95 3.60
CA ALA A 207 14.99 -2.08 2.56
C ALA A 207 13.82 -1.20 3.03
N VAL A 208 13.17 -1.54 4.15
CA VAL A 208 11.88 -0.99 4.56
C VAL A 208 12.08 0.14 5.58
N THR A 209 11.41 1.27 5.36
CA THR A 209 11.36 2.34 6.36
C THR A 209 10.31 2.00 7.42
N PRO A 210 10.64 1.98 8.72
CA PRO A 210 9.65 1.77 9.78
C PRO A 210 8.59 2.88 9.77
N ALA A 211 7.34 2.50 10.00
CA ALA A 211 6.20 3.41 10.02
C ALA A 211 5.88 3.94 11.42
N TRP A 212 6.13 3.17 12.48
CA TRP A 212 5.57 3.41 13.80
C TRP A 212 6.57 3.12 14.92
N ASN A 213 6.46 3.90 15.99
CA ASN A 213 7.11 3.59 17.26
C ASN A 213 6.05 2.93 18.17
N PRO A 214 6.23 1.65 18.58
CA PRO A 214 5.24 0.94 19.40
C PRO A 214 5.01 1.55 20.79
N ASP A 215 5.88 2.45 21.26
CA ASP A 215 5.65 3.22 22.50
C ASP A 215 4.59 4.32 22.34
N GLN A 216 4.16 4.61 21.11
CA GLN A 216 3.10 5.58 20.81
C GLN A 216 1.78 4.87 20.49
N PRO A 217 0.61 5.52 20.70
CA PRO A 217 -0.66 4.94 20.29
C PRO A 217 -0.68 4.54 18.80
N PHE A 218 -1.29 3.41 18.46
CA PHE A 218 -1.34 2.92 17.07
C PHE A 218 -1.92 3.94 16.08
N ALA A 219 -2.89 4.74 16.51
CA ALA A 219 -3.44 5.84 15.71
C ALA A 219 -2.39 6.90 15.30
N SER A 220 -1.30 7.07 16.05
CA SER A 220 -0.24 8.02 15.73
C SER A 220 0.56 7.62 14.49
N ALA A 221 0.58 6.31 14.18
CA ALA A 221 1.24 5.75 13.02
C ALA A 221 0.60 6.19 11.70
N ARG A 222 -0.71 6.48 11.71
CA ARG A 222 -1.47 6.88 10.51
C ARG A 222 -1.31 5.86 9.38
N PHE A 223 -1.48 4.59 9.72
CA PHE A 223 -1.58 3.58 8.68
C PHE A 223 -2.78 3.91 7.80
N ASP A 224 -2.53 4.12 6.51
CA ASP A 224 -3.57 4.31 5.51
C ASP A 224 -4.08 2.96 4.99
N THR A 225 -3.27 1.92 5.15
CA THR A 225 -3.55 0.55 4.71
C THR A 225 -3.20 -0.43 5.82
N ILE A 226 -4.12 -1.34 6.11
CA ILE A 226 -3.90 -2.50 6.96
C ILE A 226 -4.01 -3.74 6.09
N ILE A 227 -2.96 -4.55 6.05
CA ILE A 227 -2.98 -5.84 5.35
C ILE A 227 -3.14 -6.93 6.41
N LEU A 228 -4.13 -7.81 6.25
CA LEU A 228 -4.36 -8.93 7.15
C LEU A 228 -4.39 -10.22 6.35
N ASN A 229 -3.46 -11.12 6.66
CA ASN A 229 -3.42 -12.45 6.08
C ASN A 229 -4.16 -13.44 7.01
N PRO A 230 -5.22 -14.12 6.53
CA PRO A 230 -5.86 -15.16 7.31
C PRO A 230 -4.95 -16.39 7.41
N GLU A 231 -5.29 -17.34 8.28
CA GLU A 231 -4.61 -18.64 8.29
C GLU A 231 -4.71 -19.32 6.93
N ASN A 232 -3.62 -19.95 6.49
CA ASN A 232 -3.47 -20.64 5.21
C ASN A 232 -3.71 -22.16 5.29
N PHE A 233 -4.11 -22.69 6.47
CA PHE A 233 -4.31 -24.13 6.71
C PHE A 233 -5.71 -24.49 7.19
N ILE A 234 -6.73 -23.72 6.78
CA ILE A 234 -8.11 -23.89 7.27
C ILE A 234 -9.15 -23.89 6.15
N GLN A 235 -8.73 -23.66 4.90
CA GLN A 235 -9.60 -23.46 3.74
C GLN A 235 -10.35 -24.73 3.31
N TYR A 236 -10.02 -25.89 3.89
CA TYR A 236 -10.82 -27.12 3.78
C TYR A 236 -12.14 -27.05 4.58
N GLY A 237 -12.33 -26.05 5.43
CA GLY A 237 -13.53 -25.85 6.25
C GLY A 237 -14.13 -24.44 6.12
N ARG A 238 -15.30 -24.24 6.71
CA ARG A 238 -15.90 -22.90 6.80
C ARG A 238 -15.09 -22.02 7.75
N ALA A 239 -14.91 -20.74 7.40
CA ALA A 239 -14.14 -19.81 8.23
C ALA A 239 -14.77 -19.50 9.61
N ASP A 240 -16.09 -19.74 9.77
CA ASP A 240 -16.81 -19.62 11.03
C ASP A 240 -16.75 -20.91 11.88
N LYS A 241 -16.17 -21.99 11.35
CA LYS A 241 -15.90 -23.20 12.12
C LYS A 241 -14.83 -22.89 13.15
N ARG A 242 -15.07 -23.34 14.38
CA ARG A 242 -14.15 -23.16 15.49
C ARG A 242 -12.83 -23.86 15.23
N TYR A 243 -11.76 -23.31 15.79
CA TYR A 243 -10.47 -23.98 15.81
C TYR A 243 -10.60 -25.38 16.43
N PRO A 244 -9.97 -26.41 15.82
CA PRO A 244 -9.83 -27.71 16.44
C PRO A 244 -8.86 -27.65 17.64
N GLY A 245 -8.87 -28.69 18.47
CA GLY A 245 -7.96 -28.78 19.62
C GLY A 245 -8.31 -27.84 20.77
N ASP A 246 -7.29 -27.36 21.49
CA ASP A 246 -7.45 -26.48 22.65
C ASP A 246 -7.90 -25.07 22.25
N ASN A 247 -9.15 -24.77 22.57
CA ASN A 247 -9.85 -23.54 22.17
C ASN A 247 -10.86 -23.12 23.25
N PRO A 248 -10.38 -22.73 24.45
CA PRO A 248 -11.24 -22.39 25.59
C PRO A 248 -12.14 -21.18 25.29
N ASP A 249 -11.64 -20.23 24.50
CA ASP A 249 -12.36 -19.01 24.10
C ASP A 249 -13.30 -19.25 22.91
N ARG A 250 -13.40 -20.50 22.43
CA ARG A 250 -14.38 -20.92 21.44
C ARG A 250 -14.27 -20.13 20.11
N GLN A 251 -13.08 -19.63 19.79
CA GLN A 251 -12.77 -18.79 18.64
C GLN A 251 -12.85 -19.56 17.30
N SER A 252 -13.10 -18.82 16.23
CA SER A 252 -12.97 -19.26 14.83
C SER A 252 -12.03 -18.31 14.09
N PRO A 253 -11.47 -18.71 12.93
CA PRO A 253 -10.69 -17.82 12.08
C PRO A 253 -11.41 -16.51 11.78
N TYR A 254 -12.68 -16.60 11.39
CA TYR A 254 -13.54 -15.45 11.17
C TYR A 254 -13.70 -14.59 12.44
N GLY A 255 -13.99 -15.20 13.60
CA GLY A 255 -14.17 -14.47 14.86
C GLY A 255 -12.90 -13.76 15.34
N ALA A 256 -11.74 -14.40 15.15
CA ALA A 256 -10.45 -13.81 15.49
C ALA A 256 -10.13 -12.61 14.58
N THR A 257 -10.33 -12.74 13.27
CA THR A 257 -10.17 -11.59 12.35
C THR A 257 -11.15 -10.47 12.68
N VAL A 258 -12.42 -10.74 12.97
CA VAL A 258 -13.37 -9.69 13.40
C VAL A 258 -12.86 -8.95 14.64
N THR A 259 -12.29 -9.66 15.61
CA THR A 259 -11.71 -9.03 16.81
C THR A 259 -10.57 -8.07 16.45
N VAL A 260 -9.68 -8.46 15.54
CA VAL A 260 -8.60 -7.60 15.05
C VAL A 260 -9.16 -6.39 14.29
N LEU A 261 -10.16 -6.58 13.43
CA LEU A 261 -10.80 -5.50 12.67
C LEU A 261 -11.52 -4.49 13.58
N ASP A 262 -12.22 -4.97 14.60
CA ASP A 262 -12.87 -4.13 15.60
C ASP A 262 -11.86 -3.24 16.31
N TRP A 263 -10.75 -3.83 16.75
CA TRP A 263 -9.69 -3.07 17.37
C TRP A 263 -9.02 -2.08 16.41
N VAL A 264 -8.70 -2.49 15.18
CA VAL A 264 -8.08 -1.64 14.15
C VAL A 264 -8.96 -0.41 13.89
N VAL A 265 -10.25 -0.59 13.62
CA VAL A 265 -11.14 0.54 13.31
C VAL A 265 -11.33 1.47 14.52
N GLN A 266 -11.27 0.94 15.75
CA GLN A 266 -11.31 1.76 16.95
C GLN A 266 -10.02 2.56 17.19
N ASN A 267 -8.89 2.13 16.61
CA ASN A 267 -7.55 2.66 16.88
C ASN A 267 -6.86 3.24 15.63
N THR A 268 -7.59 3.45 14.54
CA THR A 268 -7.08 4.05 13.29
C THR A 268 -8.13 4.93 12.62
N ASP A 269 -7.69 5.90 11.81
CA ASP A 269 -8.58 6.85 11.13
C ASP A 269 -9.08 6.31 9.77
N ALA A 270 -9.90 5.25 9.80
CA ALA A 270 -10.53 4.63 8.61
C ALA A 270 -9.52 4.21 7.53
N PRO A 271 -8.62 3.26 7.83
CA PRO A 271 -7.70 2.71 6.84
C PRO A 271 -8.45 1.89 5.81
N ARG A 272 -7.85 1.74 4.63
CA ARG A 272 -8.16 0.64 3.74
C ARG A 272 -7.71 -0.66 4.42
N ILE A 273 -8.57 -1.66 4.43
CA ILE A 273 -8.29 -2.98 5.01
C ILE A 273 -8.26 -4.00 3.89
N LEU A 274 -7.09 -4.57 3.67
CA LEU A 274 -6.82 -5.57 2.65
C LEU A 274 -6.73 -6.95 3.29
N ILE A 275 -7.65 -7.83 2.92
CA ILE A 275 -7.51 -9.25 3.24
C ILE A 275 -6.58 -9.87 2.20
N TYR A 276 -5.38 -10.24 2.64
CA TYR A 276 -4.34 -10.81 1.79
C TYR A 276 -4.67 -12.27 1.47
N GLU A 277 -4.94 -12.56 0.19
CA GLU A 277 -5.11 -13.92 -0.29
C GLU A 277 -3.76 -14.63 -0.44
N GLY A 278 -3.35 -15.35 0.61
CA GLY A 278 -2.18 -16.24 0.53
C GLY A 278 -2.46 -17.42 -0.41
N TRP A 279 -1.44 -18.10 -0.91
CA TRP A 279 -1.60 -19.30 -1.73
C TRP A 279 -1.79 -20.57 -0.87
N ALA A 280 -2.33 -21.62 -1.50
CA ALA A 280 -2.83 -22.80 -0.80
C ALA A 280 -1.74 -23.82 -0.44
N ASP A 281 -2.04 -24.69 0.52
CA ASP A 281 -1.20 -25.85 0.85
C ASP A 281 -1.02 -26.79 -0.37
N LEU A 282 0.20 -27.29 -0.61
CA LEU A 282 0.51 -28.17 -1.73
C LEU A 282 0.32 -29.65 -1.37
N HIS A 283 0.40 -30.02 -0.08
CA HIS A 283 0.22 -31.40 0.39
C HIS A 283 -1.07 -32.09 -0.11
N PRO A 284 -2.23 -31.41 -0.26
CA PRO A 284 -3.43 -32.06 -0.79
C PRO A 284 -3.32 -32.50 -2.26
N PHE A 285 -2.27 -32.09 -2.98
CA PHE A 285 -2.12 -32.29 -4.42
C PHE A 285 -0.98 -33.22 -4.81
N ALA A 286 0.05 -33.33 -3.95
CA ALA A 286 1.28 -34.07 -4.18
C ALA A 286 1.79 -34.71 -2.88
N ASP A 287 2.29 -35.95 -2.99
CA ASP A 287 2.89 -36.69 -1.88
C ASP A 287 4.42 -36.46 -1.79
N ASP A 288 5.06 -36.11 -2.91
CA ASP A 288 6.50 -35.89 -3.04
C ASP A 288 6.81 -34.46 -3.50
N PHE A 289 8.03 -33.99 -3.20
CA PHE A 289 8.54 -32.71 -3.66
C PHE A 289 9.76 -32.90 -4.59
N PRO A 290 9.81 -32.25 -5.77
CA PRO A 290 8.78 -31.36 -6.32
C PRO A 290 7.53 -32.09 -6.82
N PRO A 291 6.35 -31.44 -6.80
CA PRO A 291 5.15 -31.98 -7.43
C PRO A 291 5.31 -32.20 -8.93
N GLU A 292 4.65 -33.24 -9.45
CA GLU A 292 4.58 -33.51 -10.88
C GLU A 292 3.78 -32.42 -11.63
N PRO A 293 4.03 -32.18 -12.93
CA PRO A 293 3.32 -31.15 -13.70
C PRO A 293 1.79 -31.28 -13.65
N ALA A 294 1.28 -32.52 -13.63
CA ALA A 294 -0.16 -32.78 -13.55
C ALA A 294 -0.75 -32.45 -12.16
N GLU A 295 0.06 -32.53 -11.10
CA GLU A 295 -0.31 -32.15 -9.73
C GLU A 295 -0.38 -30.64 -9.60
N MET A 296 0.62 -29.93 -10.13
CA MET A 296 0.63 -28.47 -10.17
C MET A 296 -0.54 -27.89 -10.96
N GLN A 297 -0.92 -28.51 -12.08
CA GLN A 297 -2.11 -28.07 -12.84
C GLN A 297 -3.42 -28.22 -12.02
N ARG A 298 -3.53 -29.25 -11.17
CA ARG A 298 -4.67 -29.38 -10.25
C ARG A 298 -4.62 -28.34 -9.14
N TYR A 299 -3.44 -28.09 -8.59
CA TYR A 299 -3.18 -27.07 -7.57
C TYR A 299 -3.56 -25.67 -8.07
N TYR A 300 -3.04 -25.22 -9.22
CA TYR A 300 -3.37 -23.91 -9.78
C TYR A 300 -4.86 -23.76 -10.10
N ARG A 301 -5.50 -24.83 -10.59
CA ARG A 301 -6.95 -24.84 -10.79
C ARG A 301 -7.70 -24.71 -9.47
N HIS A 302 -7.26 -25.37 -8.40
CA HIS A 302 -7.88 -25.25 -7.09
C HIS A 302 -7.76 -23.82 -6.54
N ALA A 303 -6.56 -23.24 -6.61
CA ALA A 303 -6.26 -21.86 -6.19
C ALA A 303 -7.21 -20.86 -6.87
N GLN A 304 -7.39 -20.97 -8.19
CA GLN A 304 -8.27 -20.09 -8.98
C GLN A 304 -9.78 -20.38 -8.79
N ASN A 305 -10.17 -21.43 -8.07
CA ASN A 305 -11.57 -21.86 -7.96
C ASN A 305 -12.04 -21.99 -6.51
N GLY A 306 -11.91 -23.18 -5.92
CA GLY A 306 -12.48 -23.49 -4.61
C GLY A 306 -11.86 -22.62 -3.52
N TYR A 307 -10.55 -22.43 -3.60
CA TYR A 307 -9.78 -21.61 -2.68
C TYR A 307 -10.12 -20.12 -2.84
N ALA A 308 -10.10 -19.58 -4.06
CA ALA A 308 -10.56 -18.23 -4.35
C ALA A 308 -11.97 -17.93 -3.82
N ARG A 309 -12.95 -18.83 -4.07
CA ARG A 309 -14.32 -18.66 -3.56
C ARG A 309 -14.41 -18.65 -2.03
N TRP A 310 -13.52 -19.35 -1.34
CA TRP A 310 -13.45 -19.30 0.12
C TRP A 310 -13.09 -17.89 0.59
N TYR A 311 -12.11 -17.24 -0.05
CA TYR A 311 -11.73 -15.86 0.25
C TYR A 311 -12.83 -14.87 -0.10
N ASP A 312 -13.56 -15.10 -1.20
CA ASP A 312 -14.70 -14.24 -1.58
C ASP A 312 -15.81 -14.27 -0.51
N ASP A 313 -16.20 -15.48 -0.03
CA ASP A 313 -17.16 -15.63 1.08
C ASP A 313 -16.61 -15.01 2.38
N TYR A 314 -15.31 -15.18 2.64
CA TYR A 314 -14.66 -14.64 3.83
C TYR A 314 -14.71 -13.12 3.87
N VAL A 315 -14.27 -12.44 2.81
CA VAL A 315 -14.25 -10.99 2.70
C VAL A 315 -15.68 -10.43 2.71
N ALA A 316 -16.62 -11.05 1.98
CA ALA A 316 -18.01 -10.61 1.97
C ALA A 316 -18.65 -10.65 3.36
N ARG A 317 -18.33 -11.66 4.17
CA ARG A 317 -18.80 -11.75 5.56
C ARG A 317 -18.16 -10.72 6.47
N LEU A 318 -16.87 -10.43 6.31
CA LEU A 318 -16.18 -9.41 7.10
C LEU A 318 -16.75 -8.02 6.79
N ALA A 319 -16.89 -7.68 5.51
CA ALA A 319 -17.53 -6.45 5.06
C ALA A 319 -19.00 -6.36 5.54
N GLY A 320 -19.72 -7.47 5.58
CA GLY A 320 -21.10 -7.52 6.05
C GLY A 320 -21.27 -7.18 7.54
N VAL A 321 -20.32 -7.56 8.40
CA VAL A 321 -20.36 -7.22 9.84
C VAL A 321 -19.76 -5.86 10.16
N ARG A 322 -18.89 -5.34 9.29
CA ARG A 322 -18.28 -4.01 9.40
C ARG A 322 -18.49 -3.19 8.12
N PRO A 323 -19.74 -2.80 7.81
CA PRO A 323 -20.05 -2.01 6.62
C PRO A 323 -19.48 -0.58 6.67
N ASP A 324 -19.03 -0.15 7.85
CA ASP A 324 -18.36 1.12 8.10
C ASP A 324 -16.85 1.10 7.78
N ALA A 325 -16.28 -0.09 7.51
CA ALA A 325 -14.87 -0.27 7.19
C ALA A 325 -14.68 -0.55 5.69
N ASP A 326 -13.61 0.02 5.11
CA ASP A 326 -13.20 -0.24 3.73
C ASP A 326 -12.45 -1.57 3.64
N ILE A 327 -13.20 -2.69 3.62
CA ILE A 327 -12.64 -4.04 3.56
C ILE A 327 -12.73 -4.58 2.14
N SER A 328 -11.57 -4.93 1.57
CA SER A 328 -11.49 -5.53 0.24
C SER A 328 -10.48 -6.68 0.19
N LEU A 329 -10.60 -7.51 -0.83
CA LEU A 329 -9.69 -8.61 -1.10
C LEU A 329 -8.44 -8.10 -1.84
N LEU A 330 -7.27 -8.55 -1.41
CA LEU A 330 -6.03 -8.49 -2.18
C LEU A 330 -5.76 -9.89 -2.79
N PRO A 331 -6.03 -10.11 -4.10
CA PRO A 331 -6.18 -11.44 -4.69
C PRO A 331 -4.84 -12.11 -5.11
N VAL A 332 -3.83 -12.10 -4.23
CA VAL A 332 -2.47 -12.59 -4.57
C VAL A 332 -2.47 -14.04 -5.03
N GLY A 333 -3.06 -14.97 -4.25
CA GLY A 333 -3.05 -16.40 -4.53
C GLY A 333 -3.63 -16.77 -5.90
N ARG A 334 -4.85 -16.32 -6.23
CA ARG A 334 -5.49 -16.60 -7.53
C ARG A 334 -4.79 -15.95 -8.72
N VAL A 335 -4.27 -14.72 -8.56
CA VAL A 335 -3.57 -14.02 -9.64
C VAL A 335 -2.23 -14.69 -9.90
N MET A 336 -1.48 -15.02 -8.85
CA MET A 336 -0.25 -15.80 -8.94
C MET A 336 -0.50 -17.15 -9.62
N ALA A 337 -1.50 -17.91 -9.18
CA ALA A 337 -1.83 -19.21 -9.76
C ALA A 337 -2.20 -19.11 -11.26
N ARG A 338 -2.90 -18.04 -11.67
CA ARG A 338 -3.20 -17.79 -13.08
C ARG A 338 -1.92 -17.53 -13.87
N LEU A 339 -1.07 -16.63 -13.39
CA LEU A 339 0.20 -16.28 -14.06
C LEU A 339 1.11 -17.50 -14.21
N LEU A 340 1.28 -18.29 -13.14
CA LEU A 340 2.10 -19.50 -13.14
C LEU A 340 1.52 -20.67 -13.94
N SER A 341 0.21 -20.66 -14.23
CA SER A 341 -0.43 -21.67 -15.07
C SER A 341 -0.35 -21.39 -16.58
N GLU A 342 0.14 -20.20 -16.96
CA GLU A 342 0.17 -19.70 -18.33
C GLU A 342 1.61 -19.32 -18.74
N ALA A 343 1.91 -19.38 -20.05
CA ALA A 343 3.21 -18.96 -20.56
C ALA A 343 3.45 -17.45 -20.30
N PRO A 344 4.71 -17.02 -20.11
CA PRO A 344 5.93 -17.84 -20.11
C PRO A 344 6.18 -18.57 -18.78
N LEU A 345 5.55 -18.14 -17.67
CA LEU A 345 5.88 -18.65 -16.33
C LEU A 345 5.53 -20.12 -16.11
N SER A 346 4.59 -20.68 -16.87
CA SER A 346 4.26 -22.11 -16.82
C SER A 346 5.41 -23.04 -17.22
N ALA A 347 6.49 -22.52 -17.79
CA ALA A 347 7.69 -23.29 -18.12
C ALA A 347 8.65 -23.46 -16.92
N ILE A 348 8.49 -22.67 -15.86
CA ILE A 348 9.37 -22.71 -14.68
C ILE A 348 9.01 -23.93 -13.83
N ALA A 349 10.02 -24.71 -13.47
CA ALA A 349 9.83 -25.91 -12.67
C ALA A 349 9.36 -25.58 -11.24
N PRO A 350 8.52 -26.44 -10.60
CA PRO A 350 7.96 -26.13 -9.28
C PRO A 350 8.99 -25.95 -8.17
N ASP A 351 10.10 -26.68 -8.20
CA ASP A 351 11.24 -26.57 -7.26
C ASP A 351 12.06 -25.29 -7.44
N ALA A 352 11.90 -24.58 -8.55
CA ALA A 352 12.46 -23.24 -8.72
C ALA A 352 11.55 -22.13 -8.17
N LEU A 353 10.29 -22.45 -7.85
CA LEU A 353 9.29 -21.51 -7.37
C LEU A 353 8.96 -21.73 -5.89
N PHE A 354 8.83 -22.98 -5.46
CA PHE A 354 8.52 -23.37 -4.08
C PHE A 354 9.71 -24.11 -3.49
N SER A 355 9.84 -24.08 -2.16
CA SER A 355 10.89 -24.79 -1.42
C SER A 355 10.40 -26.08 -0.77
N ASP A 356 9.09 -26.22 -0.57
CA ASP A 356 8.47 -27.40 0.03
C ASP A 356 6.98 -27.51 -0.35
N LEU A 357 6.29 -28.51 0.22
CA LEU A 357 4.84 -28.66 0.11
C LEU A 357 4.06 -27.79 1.11
N SER A 358 4.72 -27.11 2.06
CA SER A 358 4.15 -26.19 3.07
C SER A 358 4.00 -24.76 2.53
N PRO A 359 3.55 -24.65 1.27
CA PRO A 359 3.72 -23.55 0.32
C PRO A 359 4.88 -22.56 0.47
N HIS A 360 6.00 -22.86 1.12
CA HIS A 360 7.05 -21.85 1.20
C HIS A 360 7.62 -21.56 -0.20
N GLY A 361 7.76 -20.28 -0.54
CA GLY A 361 8.25 -19.83 -1.85
C GLY A 361 9.77 -19.63 -1.86
N THR A 362 10.35 -19.62 -3.04
CA THR A 362 11.64 -18.98 -3.30
C THR A 362 11.46 -17.46 -3.38
N GLU A 363 12.56 -16.71 -3.43
CA GLU A 363 12.61 -15.26 -3.62
C GLU A 363 11.74 -14.80 -4.81
N THR A 364 11.66 -15.63 -5.85
CA THR A 364 10.84 -15.40 -7.05
C THR A 364 9.34 -15.33 -6.73
N ILE A 365 8.84 -16.22 -5.86
CA ILE A 365 7.43 -16.21 -5.46
C ILE A 365 7.11 -14.99 -4.60
N TYR A 366 8.01 -14.59 -3.69
CA TYR A 366 7.82 -13.40 -2.87
C TYR A 366 7.90 -12.11 -3.69
N LEU A 367 8.76 -12.04 -4.71
CA LEU A 367 8.77 -10.97 -5.69
C LEU A 367 7.44 -10.91 -6.45
N LEU A 368 6.95 -12.04 -6.99
CA LEU A 368 5.67 -12.10 -7.71
C LEU A 368 4.49 -11.68 -6.82
N ALA A 369 4.45 -12.15 -5.58
CA ALA A 369 3.46 -11.74 -4.58
C ALA A 369 3.52 -10.24 -4.29
N ALA A 370 4.72 -9.67 -4.18
CA ALA A 370 4.93 -8.24 -4.00
C ALA A 370 4.51 -7.44 -5.23
N MET A 371 4.76 -7.91 -6.46
CA MET A 371 4.31 -7.23 -7.68
C MET A 371 2.78 -7.09 -7.72
N ILE A 372 2.05 -8.15 -7.35
CA ILE A 372 0.58 -8.10 -7.26
C ILE A 372 0.13 -7.13 -6.15
N THR A 373 0.81 -7.18 -4.99
CA THR A 373 0.53 -6.28 -3.86
C THR A 373 0.81 -4.82 -4.20
N TYR A 374 1.90 -4.55 -4.92
CA TYR A 374 2.28 -3.22 -5.39
C TYR A 374 1.22 -2.65 -6.33
N ALA A 375 0.75 -3.47 -7.27
CA ALA A 375 -0.27 -3.08 -8.22
C ALA A 375 -1.56 -2.63 -7.57
N ASP A 376 -1.95 -3.32 -6.48
CA ASP A 376 -3.10 -2.93 -5.70
C ASP A 376 -2.84 -1.70 -4.82
N LEU A 377 -1.74 -1.72 -4.05
CA LEU A 377 -1.39 -0.71 -3.06
C LEU A 377 -1.23 0.67 -3.68
N TYR A 378 -0.50 0.76 -4.78
CA TYR A 378 -0.23 2.03 -5.46
C TYR A 378 -1.18 2.31 -6.62
N GLY A 379 -2.03 1.36 -7.00
CA GLY A 379 -2.87 1.48 -8.18
C GLY A 379 -2.04 1.78 -9.43
N ALA A 380 -0.90 1.11 -9.60
CA ALA A 380 0.03 1.29 -10.69
C ALA A 380 0.66 -0.04 -11.13
N ARG A 381 1.03 -0.19 -12.40
CA ARG A 381 1.80 -1.35 -12.88
C ARG A 381 3.09 -1.51 -12.05
N PRO A 382 3.55 -2.74 -11.74
CA PRO A 382 4.89 -2.95 -11.19
C PRO A 382 5.97 -2.24 -12.04
N PRO A 383 7.02 -1.71 -11.41
CA PRO A 383 8.01 -0.84 -12.07
C PRO A 383 8.73 -1.55 -13.21
N SER A 384 8.92 -0.85 -14.33
CA SER A 384 9.80 -1.32 -15.42
C SER A 384 11.28 -1.09 -15.10
N GLY A 385 12.15 -1.92 -15.67
CA GLY A 385 13.60 -1.78 -15.58
C GLY A 385 14.16 -2.02 -14.17
N LEU A 386 13.44 -2.78 -13.34
CA LEU A 386 13.90 -3.17 -12.01
C LEU A 386 15.15 -4.06 -12.13
N SER A 387 16.21 -3.71 -11.41
CA SER A 387 17.41 -4.56 -11.34
C SER A 387 17.13 -5.74 -10.41
N LEU A 388 17.05 -6.95 -10.97
CA LEU A 388 16.80 -8.17 -10.20
C LEU A 388 18.13 -8.85 -9.82
N PRO A 389 18.30 -9.30 -8.57
CA PRO A 389 19.47 -10.09 -8.16
C PRO A 389 19.45 -11.50 -8.75
N ASP A 390 20.61 -12.16 -8.75
CA ASP A 390 20.79 -13.53 -9.29
C ASP A 390 20.06 -14.62 -8.50
N THR A 391 19.50 -14.28 -7.34
CA THR A 391 18.60 -15.14 -6.54
C THR A 391 17.22 -15.29 -7.19
N ILE A 392 16.82 -14.35 -8.06
CA ILE A 392 15.59 -14.48 -8.83
C ILE A 392 15.80 -15.46 -9.97
N ASN A 393 14.83 -16.35 -10.17
CA ASN A 393 14.87 -17.33 -11.23
C ASN A 393 15.07 -16.63 -12.60
N PRO A 394 16.03 -17.09 -13.43
CA PRO A 394 16.41 -16.38 -14.65
C PRO A 394 15.31 -16.35 -15.72
N ASP A 395 14.45 -17.38 -15.77
CA ASP A 395 13.31 -17.41 -16.68
C ASP A 395 12.24 -16.41 -16.23
N PHE A 396 12.02 -16.28 -14.92
CA PHE A 396 11.16 -15.24 -14.36
C PHE A 396 11.72 -13.84 -14.62
N ALA A 397 13.03 -13.63 -14.40
CA ALA A 397 13.68 -12.35 -14.63
C ALA A 397 13.58 -11.92 -16.11
N THR A 398 13.72 -12.87 -17.03
CA THR A 398 13.52 -12.64 -18.48
C THR A 398 12.06 -12.25 -18.79
N ALA A 399 11.10 -12.85 -18.08
CA ALA A 399 9.67 -12.61 -18.24
C ALA A 399 9.11 -11.47 -17.36
N TYR A 400 9.95 -10.72 -16.65
CA TYR A 400 9.50 -9.77 -15.62
C TYR A 400 8.58 -8.69 -16.17
N GLU A 401 8.93 -8.06 -17.31
CA GLU A 401 8.13 -6.98 -17.90
C GLU A 401 6.75 -7.51 -18.36
N ASP A 402 6.73 -8.61 -19.11
CA ASP A 402 5.48 -9.25 -19.55
C ASP A 402 4.60 -9.64 -18.34
N THR A 403 5.23 -10.10 -17.25
CA THR A 403 4.54 -10.45 -16.01
C THR A 403 3.95 -9.21 -15.34
N ALA A 404 4.68 -8.10 -15.28
CA ALA A 404 4.20 -6.83 -14.74
C ALA A 404 3.01 -6.28 -15.53
N ASP A 405 3.05 -6.35 -16.87
CA ASP A 405 1.92 -5.96 -17.73
C ASP A 405 0.69 -6.84 -17.48
N ARG A 406 0.86 -8.17 -17.43
CA ARG A 406 -0.24 -9.10 -17.16
C ARG A 406 -0.86 -8.90 -15.78
N ILE A 407 -0.04 -8.65 -14.74
CA ILE A 407 -0.53 -8.30 -13.40
C ILE A 407 -1.40 -7.06 -13.49
N TRP A 408 -0.91 -5.99 -14.13
CA TRP A 408 -1.64 -4.75 -14.26
C TRP A 408 -3.00 -4.94 -14.97
N ASP A 409 -3.01 -5.65 -16.09
CA ASP A 409 -4.23 -5.94 -16.84
C ASP A 409 -5.25 -6.76 -16.01
N ILE A 410 -4.79 -7.78 -15.28
CA ILE A 410 -5.66 -8.59 -14.43
C ILE A 410 -6.25 -7.74 -13.30
N MET A 411 -5.42 -6.91 -12.67
CA MET A 411 -5.82 -6.08 -11.53
C MET A 411 -6.76 -4.93 -11.93
N GLN A 412 -6.67 -4.41 -13.15
CA GLN A 412 -7.63 -3.42 -13.67
C GLN A 412 -8.97 -4.04 -14.02
N ASN A 413 -8.97 -5.19 -14.71
CA ASN A 413 -10.20 -5.83 -15.17
C ASN A 413 -10.99 -6.50 -14.02
N GLY A 414 -10.33 -6.80 -12.89
CA GLY A 414 -10.95 -7.40 -11.70
C GLY A 414 -11.62 -6.41 -10.74
N ARG A 415 -11.53 -5.09 -10.98
CA ARG A 415 -12.11 -4.02 -10.13
C ARG A 415 -13.54 -3.60 -10.51
N HIS A 416 -14.23 -4.37 -11.35
CA HIS A 416 -15.58 -4.07 -11.87
C HIS A 416 -16.69 -4.88 -11.21
#